data_AF-A0A1I7A191-F1
#
_entry.id   AF-A0A1I7A191-F1
#
_cell.length_a   1.000
_cell.length_b   1.000
_cell.length_c   1.000
_cell.angle_alpha   90.00
_cell.angle_beta   90.00
_cell.angle_gamma   90.00
#
_symmetry.space_group_name_H-M   'P 1'
#
loop_
_entity.id
_entity.type
_entity.pdbx_description
1 polymer ?
#
loop_
_entity_poly.entity_id
_entity_poly.type
_entity_poly.pdbx_seq_one_letter_code
_entity_poly.pdbx_strand_id
1 'polypeptide(L)'
;MNTHQDRNTGEAVLRGMRCKCPSCGVGSIFNGYLSVKQSCDNCGEELHHHRADDAPPYFTIFIVGHVVVALAMWVEMAYVPPMWLHMAVWLPLTLIMSLAFLRPIKGALVGLQWALRMDGFATAGKAPSFGPTRANQR
;
A
#
# COMPACT_ATOMS: atom_id res chain seq x y z
N MET A 1 -0.76 -11.14 32.09
CA MET A 1 -0.99 -11.98 30.89
C MET A 1 -2.09 -11.32 30.07
N ASN A 2 -1.97 -11.30 28.75
CA ASN A 2 -2.77 -10.53 27.75
C ASN A 2 -2.16 -9.14 27.49
N THR A 3 -1.69 -8.74 26.31
CA THR A 3 -2.06 -9.13 24.94
C THR A 3 -0.86 -8.99 23.98
N HIS A 4 -0.21 -10.08 23.59
CA HIS A 4 0.40 -10.14 22.26
C HIS A 4 -0.78 -10.22 21.27
N GLN A 5 -1.42 -9.09 20.96
CA GLN A 5 -2.36 -9.06 19.85
C GLN A 5 -1.51 -9.21 18.59
N ASP A 6 -1.51 -10.42 18.03
CA ASP A 6 -1.08 -10.64 16.65
C ASP A 6 -1.91 -9.68 15.79
N ARG A 7 -1.25 -8.65 15.23
CA ARG A 7 -1.91 -7.71 14.32
C ARG A 7 -2.45 -8.55 13.16
N ASN A 8 -3.76 -8.62 13.00
CA ASN A 8 -4.36 -9.40 11.93
C ASN A 8 -3.93 -8.81 10.58
N THR A 9 -2.96 -9.45 9.96
CA THR A 9 -2.33 -8.99 8.71
C THR A 9 -3.37 -8.82 7.60
N GLY A 10 -4.34 -9.73 7.50
CA GLY A 10 -5.40 -9.65 6.49
C GLY A 10 -6.27 -8.41 6.67
N GLU A 11 -6.63 -8.10 7.91
CA GLU A 11 -7.44 -6.92 8.20
C GLU A 11 -6.67 -5.61 7.97
N ALA A 12 -5.39 -5.56 8.36
CA ALA A 12 -4.53 -4.41 8.13
C ALA A 12 -4.32 -4.12 6.63
N VAL A 13 -4.10 -5.18 5.83
CA VAL A 13 -4.00 -5.09 4.37
C VAL A 13 -5.31 -4.61 3.76
N LEU A 14 -6.45 -5.17 4.19
CA LEU A 14 -7.76 -4.78 3.67
C LEU A 14 -8.10 -3.31 3.99
N ARG A 15 -7.83 -2.86 5.22
CA ARG A 15 -7.98 -1.45 5.61
C ARG A 15 -7.06 -0.56 4.77
N GLY A 16 -5.81 -0.99 4.57
CA GLY A 16 -4.85 -0.34 3.69
C GLY A 16 -5.33 -0.21 2.24
N MET A 17 -5.84 -1.30 1.65
CA MET A 17 -6.44 -1.31 0.30
C MET A 17 -7.58 -0.30 0.18
N ARG A 18 -8.40 -0.16 1.23
CA ARG A 18 -9.49 0.83 1.31
C ARG A 18 -9.01 2.25 1.62
N CYS A 19 -7.70 2.50 1.58
CA CYS A 19 -7.08 3.78 1.93
C CYS A 19 -7.35 4.25 3.37
N LYS A 20 -7.63 3.31 4.27
CA LYS A 20 -7.94 3.55 5.69
C LYS A 20 -6.78 3.13 6.58
N CYS A 21 -6.66 3.78 7.74
CA CYS A 21 -5.64 3.49 8.74
C CYS A 21 -5.69 2.00 9.13
N PRO A 22 -4.55 1.28 9.13
CA PRO A 22 -4.53 -0.15 9.43
C PRO A 22 -4.84 -0.42 10.91
N SER A 23 -4.51 0.53 11.79
CA SER A 23 -4.75 0.46 13.23
C SER A 23 -6.24 0.70 13.58
N CYS A 24 -6.81 1.84 13.18
CA CYS A 24 -8.18 2.22 13.58
C CYS A 24 -9.27 1.98 12.52
N GLY A 25 -8.93 1.80 11.24
CA GLY A 25 -9.90 1.60 10.15
C GLY A 25 -10.72 2.84 9.73
N VAL A 26 -10.64 3.96 10.47
CA VAL A 26 -11.47 5.16 10.22
C VAL A 26 -10.71 6.26 9.48
N GLY A 27 -9.51 6.61 9.96
CA GLY A 27 -8.68 7.68 9.39
C GLY A 27 -8.14 7.34 8.01
N SER A 28 -7.83 8.35 7.18
CA SER A 28 -7.20 8.12 5.88
C SER A 28 -5.69 7.91 6.02
N ILE A 29 -5.12 6.96 5.26
CA ILE A 29 -3.64 6.80 5.19
C ILE A 29 -3.01 7.92 4.36
N PHE A 30 -3.71 8.37 3.31
CA PHE A 30 -3.15 9.28 2.32
C PHE A 30 -3.57 10.73 2.58
N ASN A 31 -2.67 11.66 2.26
CA ASN A 31 -2.91 13.07 2.05
C ASN A 31 -2.83 13.35 0.54
N GLY A 32 -3.96 13.61 -0.11
CA GLY A 32 -4.02 13.74 -1.57
C GLY A 32 -4.08 12.39 -2.30
N TYR A 33 -3.30 12.24 -3.38
CA TYR A 33 -3.39 11.08 -4.27
C TYR A 33 -2.44 9.93 -3.85
N LEU A 34 -1.15 10.21 -3.67
CA LEU A 34 -0.10 9.20 -3.36
C LEU A 34 0.71 9.48 -2.09
N SER A 35 0.60 10.67 -1.51
CA SER A 35 1.40 11.05 -0.34
C SER A 35 0.80 10.42 0.91
N VAL A 36 1.63 9.74 1.71
CA VAL A 36 1.22 9.10 2.97
C VAL A 36 1.31 10.14 4.09
N LYS A 37 0.29 10.16 4.96
CA LYS A 37 0.27 11.05 6.14
C LYS A 37 1.35 10.66 7.15
N GLN A 38 1.85 11.64 7.88
CA GLN A 38 2.86 11.42 8.92
C GLN A 38 2.29 10.63 10.11
N SER A 39 1.06 11.00 10.51
CA SER A 39 0.29 10.34 11.56
C SER A 39 -1.19 10.26 11.18
N CYS A 40 -1.92 9.34 11.80
CA CYS A 40 -3.36 9.22 11.63
C CYS A 40 -4.11 10.25 12.49
N ASP A 41 -5.00 11.04 11.90
CA ASP A 41 -5.77 12.09 12.61
C ASP A 41 -6.67 11.55 13.73
N ASN A 42 -7.12 10.28 13.64
CA ASN A 42 -8.05 9.68 14.60
C ASN A 42 -7.35 8.94 15.76
N CYS A 43 -6.28 8.18 15.49
CA CYS A 43 -5.62 7.34 16.50
C CYS A 43 -4.18 7.74 16.81
N GLY A 44 -3.62 8.73 16.10
CA GLY A 44 -2.25 9.21 16.30
C GLY A 44 -1.15 8.26 15.81
N GLU A 45 -1.49 7.15 15.14
CA GLU A 45 -0.50 6.18 14.67
C GLU A 45 0.47 6.82 13.66
N GLU A 46 1.78 6.69 13.90
CA GLU A 46 2.83 7.20 13.03
C GLU A 46 2.98 6.33 11.77
N LEU A 47 2.56 6.85 10.61
CA LEU A 47 2.54 6.12 9.32
C LEU A 47 3.73 6.46 8.41
N HIS A 48 4.59 7.40 8.80
CA HIS A 48 5.69 7.91 7.97
C HIS A 48 6.84 6.93 7.74
N HIS A 49 6.95 5.88 8.55
CA HIS A 49 8.04 4.90 8.48
C HIS A 49 8.03 4.02 7.21
N HIS A 50 6.96 4.06 6.41
CA HIS A 50 6.89 3.27 5.18
C HIS A 50 8.02 3.59 4.20
N ARG A 51 8.63 2.55 3.63
CA ARG A 51 9.62 2.64 2.53
C ARG A 51 9.20 1.75 1.36
N ALA A 52 7.97 1.93 0.91
CA ALA A 52 7.33 1.11 -0.12
C ALA A 52 7.13 1.90 -1.42
N ASP A 53 8.15 2.59 -1.92
CA ASP A 53 7.99 3.44 -3.12
C ASP A 53 8.14 2.67 -4.44
N ASP A 54 8.94 1.59 -4.47
CA ASP A 54 9.18 0.81 -5.70
C ASP A 54 8.20 -0.35 -5.91
N ALA A 55 7.76 -1.00 -4.83
CA ALA A 55 6.86 -2.17 -4.91
C ALA A 55 5.47 -1.88 -5.52
N PRO A 56 4.78 -0.76 -5.21
CA PRO A 56 3.44 -0.52 -5.72
C PRO A 56 3.37 -0.42 -7.26
N PRO A 57 4.27 0.31 -7.95
CA PRO A 57 4.32 0.30 -9.42
C PRO A 57 4.52 -1.09 -10.03
N TYR A 58 5.40 -1.93 -9.49
CA TYR A 58 5.63 -3.29 -10.03
C TYR A 58 4.39 -4.18 -9.94
N PHE A 59 3.71 -4.21 -8.79
CA PHE A 59 2.48 -4.98 -8.65
C PHE A 59 1.36 -4.42 -9.54
N THR A 60 1.29 -3.09 -9.66
CA THR A 60 0.30 -2.43 -10.53
C THR A 60 0.48 -2.84 -11.98
N ILE A 61 1.69 -2.70 -12.55
CA ILE A 61 1.93 -3.02 -13.96
C ILE A 61 1.79 -4.52 -14.24
N PHE A 62 2.16 -5.38 -13.28
CA PHE A 62 1.97 -6.81 -13.42
C PHE A 62 0.48 -7.16 -13.57
N ILE A 63 -0.38 -6.65 -12.68
CA ILE A 63 -1.82 -6.92 -12.72
C ILE A 63 -2.45 -6.30 -13.97
N VAL A 64 -2.19 -5.00 -14.22
CA VAL A 64 -2.77 -4.28 -15.36
C VAL A 64 -2.32 -4.88 -16.68
N GLY A 65 -1.04 -5.23 -16.81
CA GLY A 65 -0.49 -5.86 -18.00
C GLY A 65 -1.19 -7.19 -18.32
N HIS A 66 -1.37 -8.07 -17.33
CA HIS A 66 -2.06 -9.35 -17.56
C HIS A 66 -3.51 -9.16 -17.99
N VAL A 67 -4.24 -8.25 -17.33
CA VAL A 67 -5.64 -7.98 -17.68
C VAL A 67 -5.75 -7.36 -19.08
N VAL A 68 -4.95 -6.33 -19.37
CA VAL A 68 -5.01 -5.62 -20.65
C VAL A 68 -4.56 -6.51 -21.79
N VAL A 69 -3.45 -7.24 -21.66
CA VAL A 69 -2.94 -8.10 -22.73
C VAL A 69 -3.92 -9.25 -23.00
N ALA A 70 -4.48 -9.88 -21.96
CA ALA A 70 -5.48 -10.93 -22.15
C ALA A 70 -6.73 -10.42 -22.89
N LEU A 71 -7.25 -9.25 -22.49
CA LEU A 71 -8.40 -8.63 -23.14
C LEU A 71 -8.08 -8.18 -24.57
N ALA A 72 -6.92 -7.57 -24.80
CA ALA A 72 -6.49 -7.12 -26.12
C ALA A 72 -6.32 -8.29 -27.08
N MET A 73 -5.72 -9.39 -26.61
CA MET A 73 -5.55 -10.59 -27.41
C MET A 73 -6.90 -11.25 -27.73
N TRP A 74 -7.83 -11.27 -26.78
CA TRP A 74 -9.19 -11.78 -27.01
C TRP A 74 -9.96 -10.95 -28.05
N VAL A 75 -9.90 -9.61 -27.94
CA VAL A 75 -10.55 -8.70 -28.89
C VAL A 75 -9.94 -8.82 -30.29
N GLU A 76 -8.62 -8.93 -30.39
CA GLU A 76 -7.92 -9.14 -31.66
C GLU A 76 -8.41 -10.42 -32.35
N MET A 77 -8.48 -11.54 -31.62
CA MET A 77 -8.93 -12.82 -32.16
C MET A 77 -10.41 -12.81 -32.56
N ALA A 78 -11.26 -12.07 -31.85
CA ALA A 78 -12.70 -12.07 -32.08
C ALA A 78 -13.16 -11.08 -33.18
N TYR A 79 -12.48 -9.93 -33.31
CA TYR A 79 -12.99 -8.81 -34.11
C TYR A 79 -11.99 -8.24 -35.12
N VAL A 80 -10.70 -8.56 -35.02
CA VAL A 80 -9.60 -7.99 -35.85
C VAL A 80 -9.76 -6.48 -36.08
N PRO A 81 -9.83 -5.65 -35.02
CA PRO A 81 -10.09 -4.23 -35.16
C PRO A 81 -8.90 -3.50 -35.84
N PRO A 82 -9.15 -2.34 -36.46
CA PRO A 82 -8.07 -1.54 -37.01
C PRO A 82 -7.16 -1.00 -35.88
N MET A 83 -5.85 -0.92 -36.16
CA MET A 83 -4.82 -0.55 -35.16
C MET A 83 -5.06 0.80 -34.44
N TRP A 84 -5.68 1.77 -35.11
CA TRP A 84 -6.00 3.06 -34.47
C TRP A 84 -7.00 2.89 -33.33
N LEU A 85 -7.95 1.96 -33.44
CA LEU A 85 -8.94 1.68 -32.40
C LEU A 85 -8.29 1.00 -31.20
N HIS A 86 -7.32 0.09 -31.45
CA HIS A 86 -6.50 -0.48 -30.38
C HIS A 86 -5.79 0.61 -29.60
N MET A 87 -5.08 1.51 -30.27
CA MET A 87 -4.38 2.60 -29.58
C MET A 87 -5.36 3.52 -28.83
N ALA A 88 -6.48 3.87 -29.47
CA ALA A 88 -7.49 4.76 -28.88
C ALA A 88 -8.18 4.18 -27.64
N VAL A 89 -8.30 2.85 -27.52
CA VAL A 89 -8.97 2.19 -26.39
C VAL A 89 -7.97 1.72 -25.34
N TRP A 90 -6.93 0.99 -25.72
CA TRP A 90 -6.00 0.36 -24.78
C TRP A 90 -5.09 1.38 -24.08
N LEU A 91 -4.68 2.46 -24.73
CA LEU A 91 -3.86 3.50 -24.08
C LEU A 91 -4.60 4.22 -22.94
N PRO A 92 -5.80 4.79 -23.12
CA PRO A 92 -6.51 5.41 -22.00
C PRO A 92 -6.93 4.37 -20.97
N LEU A 93 -7.34 3.15 -21.38
CA LEU A 93 -7.73 2.10 -20.44
C LEU A 93 -6.57 1.69 -19.54
N THR A 94 -5.38 1.45 -20.10
CA THR A 94 -4.17 1.10 -19.33
C THR A 94 -3.77 2.21 -18.36
N LEU A 95 -3.87 3.48 -18.79
CA LEU A 95 -3.57 4.63 -17.96
C LEU A 95 -4.54 4.72 -16.78
N ILE A 96 -5.84 4.66 -17.04
CA ILE A 96 -6.89 4.74 -16.02
C ILE A 96 -6.76 3.58 -15.03
N MET A 97 -6.57 2.36 -15.52
CA MET A 97 -6.36 1.19 -14.65
C MET A 97 -5.09 1.33 -13.81
N SER A 98 -3.96 1.69 -14.42
CA SER A 98 -2.70 1.87 -13.68
C SER A 98 -2.86 2.88 -12.54
N LEU A 99 -3.48 4.03 -12.82
CA LEU A 99 -3.73 5.03 -11.80
C LEU A 99 -4.66 4.51 -10.70
N ALA A 100 -5.78 3.88 -11.07
CA ALA A 100 -6.77 3.36 -10.14
C ALA A 100 -6.21 2.25 -9.21
N PHE A 101 -5.33 1.39 -9.72
CA PHE A 101 -4.74 0.28 -8.96
C PHE A 101 -3.55 0.71 -8.08
N LEU A 102 -2.82 1.74 -8.47
CA LEU A 102 -1.63 2.17 -7.73
C LEU A 102 -1.95 2.62 -6.30
N ARG A 103 -3.08 3.32 -6.13
CA ARG A 103 -3.54 3.81 -4.83
C ARG A 103 -3.90 2.70 -3.82
N PRO A 104 -4.79 1.73 -4.14
CA PRO A 104 -5.10 0.63 -3.23
C PRO A 104 -3.90 -0.29 -2.98
N ILE A 105 -3.06 -0.55 -3.99
CA ILE A 105 -1.86 -1.39 -3.82
C ILE A 105 -0.88 -0.72 -2.86
N LYS A 106 -0.61 0.59 -3.02
CA LYS A 106 0.25 1.33 -2.08
C LYS A 106 -0.31 1.26 -0.66
N GLY A 107 -1.61 1.44 -0.49
CA GLY A 107 -2.25 1.38 0.83
C GLY A 107 -2.17 -0.02 1.46
N ALA A 108 -2.36 -1.07 0.65
CA ALA A 108 -2.23 -2.47 1.05
C ALA A 108 -0.84 -2.78 1.60
N LEU A 109 0.20 -2.34 0.89
CA LEU A 109 1.60 -2.54 1.26
C LEU A 109 1.97 -1.82 2.55
N VAL A 110 1.49 -0.58 2.74
CA VAL A 110 1.67 0.14 4.02
C VAL A 110 0.98 -0.60 5.18
N GLY A 111 -0.24 -1.10 4.96
CA GLY A 111 -0.95 -1.92 5.95
C GLY A 111 -0.22 -3.23 6.28
N LEU A 112 0.36 -3.88 5.27
CA LEU A 112 1.19 -5.09 5.41
C LEU A 112 2.46 -4.81 6.22
N GLN A 113 3.20 -3.76 5.87
CA GLN A 113 4.41 -3.32 6.61
C GLN A 113 4.07 -3.01 8.07
N TRP A 114 2.95 -2.34 8.32
CA TRP A 114 2.47 -2.06 9.66
C TRP A 114 2.15 -3.34 10.45
N ALA A 115 1.47 -4.31 9.82
CA ALA A 115 1.14 -5.58 10.48
C ALA A 115 2.39 -6.41 10.79
N LEU A 116 3.34 -6.47 9.86
CA LEU A 116 4.59 -7.22 9.99
C LEU A 116 5.68 -6.48 10.80
N ARG A 117 5.43 -5.23 11.22
CA ARG A 117 6.42 -4.36 11.89
C ARG A 117 7.72 -4.20 11.11
N MET A 118 7.63 -4.25 9.77
CA MET A 118 8.76 -4.08 8.86
C MET A 118 8.97 -2.61 8.53
N ASP A 119 10.20 -2.20 8.19
CA ASP A 119 10.57 -0.83 7.79
C ASP A 119 10.23 0.27 8.82
N GLY A 120 11.05 0.44 9.86
CA GLY A 120 10.91 1.51 10.86
C GLY A 120 9.73 1.38 11.83
N PHE A 121 8.70 0.59 11.48
CA PHE A 121 7.57 0.27 12.36
C PHE A 121 7.92 -0.68 13.53
N ALA A 122 9.13 -1.26 13.54
CA ALA A 122 9.63 -2.07 14.64
C ALA A 122 9.89 -1.26 15.93
N THR A 123 10.27 0.02 15.79
CA THR A 123 10.57 0.92 16.92
C THR A 123 9.33 1.60 17.48
N ALA A 124 8.27 1.82 16.69
CA ALA A 124 7.03 2.45 17.14
C ALA A 124 6.25 1.61 18.19
N GLY A 125 6.50 0.30 18.27
CA GLY A 125 5.88 -0.59 19.26
C GLY A 125 6.63 -0.69 20.60
N LYS A 126 7.85 -0.15 20.70
CA LYS A 126 8.59 -0.04 21.96
C LYS A 126 8.64 1.43 22.35
N ALA A 127 7.86 1.81 23.36
CA ALA A 127 8.18 3.00 24.14
C ALA A 127 9.69 2.95 24.48
N PRO A 128 10.45 4.05 24.34
CA PRO A 128 11.86 4.05 24.68
C PRO A 128 11.98 3.70 26.16
N SER A 129 12.41 2.48 26.47
CA SER A 129 12.88 2.16 27.81
C SER A 129 14.19 2.91 28.00
N PHE A 130 14.11 4.13 28.53
CA PHE A 130 15.25 4.80 29.13
C PHE A 130 15.71 3.91 30.30
N GLY A 131 16.59 2.96 30.00
CA GLY A 131 17.37 2.27 31.02
C GLY A 131 18.37 3.28 31.59
N PRO A 132 18.54 3.38 32.92
CA PRO A 132 19.48 4.32 33.48
C PRO A 132 20.88 4.03 32.94
N THR A 133 21.47 5.04 32.31
CA THR A 133 22.88 5.05 31.92
C THR A 133 23.70 4.66 33.13
N ARG A 134 24.34 3.49 33.11
CA ARG A 134 25.39 3.14 34.08
C ARG A 134 26.59 4.05 33.80
N ALA A 135 26.53 5.27 34.31
CA ALA A 135 27.70 6.04 34.64
C ALA A 135 28.35 5.35 35.84
N ASN A 136 29.37 4.52 35.57
CA ASN A 136 30.56 4.34 36.41
C ASN A 136 31.25 3.00 36.10
N GLN A 137 32.30 3.07 35.29
CA GLN A 137 33.40 2.10 35.25
C GLN A 137 34.71 2.88 35.13
N ARG A 138 35.12 3.57 36.21
CA ARG A 138 36.54 3.82 36.56
C ARG A 138 36.68 3.96 38.07
#